data_AF-A0A3S1CUZ8-F1
#
_entry.id   AF-A0A3S1CUZ8-F1
#
_cell.length_a   1.000
_cell.length_b   1.000
_cell.length_c   1.000
_cell.angle_alpha   90.00
_cell.angle_beta   90.00
_cell.angle_gamma   90.00
#
_symmetry.space_group_name_H-M   'P 1'
#
loop_
_entity.id
_entity.type
_entity.pdbx_description
1 polymer ?
#
loop_
_entity_poly.entity_id
_entity_poly.type
_entity_poly.pdbx_seq_one_letter_code
_entity_poly.pdbx_strand_id
1 'polypeptide(L)'
;MIYFIYLLILVFIALLLLKLSSFRRHSSLAPARTNALEHDDLLTLLDKFNYTHDNGVCHGFTLTWAQEAAQGYDVQFYNRLNLIKREKDTLADSLQRITEKIKSSRTLSKREEKRTEIRPFLEAICLAQSPEDYPDVYAKAIQQSNIDTIYKIIRLNLSKKQNTVKSLLNKTMSMANPEELTEFLTRCNNLLTIKNQVVVVFSSEEHTVGFKKQADNTWLFMDINHLYEQSEDYPYQILTSEELCPKLYGSLFETSEQLVCHCCFIAKSGQKKLNQNLSALNTLYPITAENLQISNCRGFGLLALAVQNDDITAVRKILRIHQTSSILSSSELENALFYAAACNRFTIMKLLSTIPGLDLNSACSGDDSALAVACRYGHEAIVRLLLDNPSIQVDVRSTKNMTPLMLACRSSSTVTNRDLFQLLLEAGANLDLRNSDGQTAADLAQDYDNNAALQAIASYSIKTGYKPKPDASSLLATKKEVPGLVSFLSHSLFGGNKAKMPFSAAPCTELSRSLNI
;
A
#
# COMPACT_ATOMS: atom_id res chain seq x y z
N MET A 1 -30.07 -44.70 -1.52
CA MET A 1 -29.07 -43.90 -2.27
C MET A 1 -29.57 -42.48 -2.53
N ILE A 2 -30.58 -42.28 -3.38
CA ILE A 2 -31.07 -40.93 -3.74
C ILE A 2 -31.62 -40.15 -2.52
N TYR A 3 -32.42 -40.77 -1.66
CA TYR A 3 -32.95 -40.12 -0.43
C TYR A 3 -31.86 -39.76 0.60
N PHE A 4 -30.74 -40.50 0.62
CA PHE A 4 -29.62 -40.21 1.51
C PHE A 4 -28.83 -38.98 1.04
N ILE A 5 -28.73 -38.79 -0.28
CA ILE A 5 -28.12 -37.61 -0.90
C ILE A 5 -28.99 -36.37 -0.61
N TYR A 6 -30.31 -36.47 -0.72
CA TYR A 6 -31.21 -35.35 -0.36
C TYR A 6 -31.12 -34.97 1.13
N LEU A 7 -30.98 -35.96 2.03
CA LEU A 7 -30.80 -35.70 3.45
C LEU A 7 -29.47 -34.98 3.73
N LEU A 8 -28.38 -35.38 3.07
CA LEU A 8 -27.07 -34.72 3.19
C LEU A 8 -27.10 -33.28 2.65
N ILE A 9 -27.79 -33.05 1.52
CA ILE A 9 -27.97 -31.69 0.96
C ILE A 9 -28.80 -30.82 1.92
N LEU A 10 -29.88 -31.36 2.51
CA LEU A 10 -30.69 -30.64 3.50
C LEU A 10 -29.90 -30.27 4.76
N VAL A 11 -29.08 -31.19 5.27
CA VAL A 11 -28.19 -30.93 6.42
C VAL A 11 -27.14 -29.88 6.06
N PHE A 12 -26.56 -29.94 4.86
CA PHE A 12 -25.60 -28.95 4.38
C PHE A 12 -26.23 -27.56 4.24
N ILE A 13 -27.44 -27.47 3.67
CA ILE A 13 -28.19 -26.21 3.57
C ILE A 13 -28.58 -25.68 4.97
N ALA A 14 -28.98 -26.56 5.89
CA ALA A 14 -29.29 -26.16 7.26
C ALA A 14 -28.05 -25.63 8.01
N LEU A 15 -26.89 -26.26 7.82
CA LEU A 15 -25.62 -25.79 8.37
C LEU A 15 -25.19 -24.46 7.71
N LEU A 16 -25.39 -24.30 6.41
CA LEU A 16 -25.13 -23.04 5.70
C LEU A 16 -26.05 -21.92 6.21
N LEU A 17 -27.34 -22.20 6.43
CA LEU A 17 -28.30 -21.26 6.99
C LEU A 17 -28.00 -20.93 8.45
N LEU A 18 -27.54 -21.89 9.25
CA LEU A 18 -27.06 -21.66 10.61
C LEU A 18 -25.80 -20.77 10.62
N LYS A 19 -24.85 -21.00 9.71
CA LYS A 19 -23.63 -20.18 9.52
C LYS A 19 -23.97 -18.77 9.01
N LEU A 20 -24.95 -18.64 8.12
CA LEU A 20 -25.49 -17.35 7.68
C LEU A 20 -26.29 -16.65 8.78
N SER A 21 -26.93 -17.40 9.67
CA SER A 21 -27.63 -16.86 10.83
C SER A 21 -26.68 -16.43 11.95
N SER A 22 -25.53 -17.09 12.12
CA SER A 22 -24.47 -16.64 13.03
C SER A 22 -23.74 -15.42 12.45
N PHE A 23 -23.58 -15.36 11.13
CA PHE A 23 -23.15 -14.16 10.40
C PHE A 23 -24.13 -12.99 10.60
N ARG A 24 -25.44 -13.25 10.52
CA ARG A 24 -26.48 -12.24 10.84
C ARG A 24 -26.58 -11.86 12.31
N ARG A 25 -26.19 -12.73 13.26
CA ARG A 25 -26.17 -12.40 14.69
C ARG A 25 -24.99 -11.54 15.11
N HIS A 26 -23.89 -11.53 14.34
CA HIS A 26 -22.79 -10.59 14.53
C HIS A 26 -22.87 -9.34 13.65
N SER A 27 -23.74 -9.32 12.64
CA SER A 27 -24.24 -8.07 12.06
C SER A 27 -25.51 -7.61 12.80
N SER A 28 -25.41 -7.29 14.09
CA SER A 28 -26.38 -6.33 14.62
C SER A 28 -26.06 -5.01 13.91
N LEU A 29 -26.76 -4.72 12.82
CA LEU A 29 -26.86 -3.34 12.35
C LEU A 29 -27.48 -2.55 13.49
N ALA A 30 -26.62 -1.98 14.34
CA ALA A 30 -26.98 -0.78 15.06
C ALA A 30 -27.51 0.19 13.98
N PRO A 31 -28.65 0.86 14.22
CA PRO A 31 -29.15 1.83 13.25
C PRO A 31 -28.00 2.78 12.91
N ALA A 32 -27.72 2.94 11.61
CA ALA A 32 -26.69 3.85 11.13
C ALA A 32 -26.88 5.17 11.86
N ARG A 33 -25.90 5.57 12.68
CA ARG A 33 -25.95 6.85 13.37
C ARG A 33 -26.07 7.89 12.26
N THR A 34 -27.19 8.59 12.19
CA THR A 34 -27.58 9.47 11.07
C THR A 34 -26.58 10.59 10.78
N ASN A 35 -25.59 10.78 11.66
CA ASN A 35 -24.57 11.80 11.56
C ASN A 35 -23.14 11.25 11.61
N ALA A 36 -22.88 9.94 11.43
CA ALA A 36 -21.50 9.40 11.42
C ALA A 36 -20.68 9.87 10.21
N LEU A 37 -19.35 9.87 10.36
CA LEU A 37 -18.41 10.04 9.25
C LEU A 37 -17.85 8.67 8.90
N GLU A 38 -18.18 8.17 7.72
CA GLU A 38 -17.74 6.86 7.23
C GLU A 38 -16.47 7.00 6.37
N HIS A 39 -15.79 5.89 6.10
CA HIS A 39 -14.63 5.87 5.20
C HIS A 39 -15.02 6.41 3.81
N ASP A 40 -16.16 6.00 3.27
CA ASP A 40 -16.66 6.44 1.96
C ASP A 40 -16.96 7.95 1.90
N ASP A 41 -17.32 8.58 3.02
CA ASP A 41 -17.49 10.04 3.07
C ASP A 41 -16.16 10.76 2.83
N LEU A 42 -15.05 10.23 3.36
CA LEU A 42 -13.71 10.76 3.13
C LEU A 42 -13.27 10.54 1.68
N LEU A 43 -13.49 9.35 1.12
CA LEU A 43 -13.20 9.08 -0.30
C LEU A 43 -13.98 10.00 -1.23
N THR A 44 -15.29 10.17 -0.98
CA THR A 44 -16.14 11.11 -1.73
C THR A 44 -15.61 12.55 -1.67
N LEU A 45 -15.07 12.96 -0.52
CA LEU A 45 -14.49 14.29 -0.38
C LEU A 45 -13.16 14.43 -1.12
N LEU A 46 -12.33 13.38 -1.14
CA LEU A 46 -11.09 13.33 -1.91
C LEU A 46 -11.37 13.42 -3.42
N ASP A 47 -12.35 12.67 -3.91
CA ASP A 47 -12.85 12.72 -5.29
C ASP A 47 -13.26 14.14 -5.69
N LYS A 48 -14.04 14.82 -4.83
CA LYS A 48 -14.47 16.22 -5.05
C LYS A 48 -13.30 17.20 -5.12
N PHE A 49 -12.13 16.85 -4.59
CA PHE A 49 -10.92 17.66 -4.67
C PHE A 49 -9.91 17.18 -5.70
N ASN A 50 -10.25 16.16 -6.49
CA ASN A 50 -9.39 15.56 -7.51
C ASN A 50 -8.07 15.04 -6.94
N TYR A 51 -8.07 14.53 -5.70
CA TYR A 51 -6.91 13.81 -5.19
C TYR A 51 -6.89 12.40 -5.79
N THR A 52 -5.72 11.94 -6.21
CA THR A 52 -5.52 10.54 -6.56
C THR A 52 -5.48 9.72 -5.28
N HIS A 53 -6.33 8.71 -5.23
CA HIS A 53 -6.38 7.72 -4.18
C HIS A 53 -6.84 6.39 -4.78
N ASP A 54 -6.40 5.29 -4.17
CA ASP A 54 -6.92 3.97 -4.51
C ASP A 54 -8.26 3.73 -3.80
N ASN A 55 -8.77 2.49 -3.86
CA ASN A 55 -10.01 2.09 -3.19
C ASN A 55 -9.95 2.15 -1.63
N GLY A 56 -8.90 2.73 -1.04
CA GLY A 56 -8.77 2.95 0.41
C GLY A 56 -7.64 3.91 0.76
N VAL A 57 -7.82 4.64 1.87
CA VAL A 57 -6.83 5.60 2.41
C VAL A 57 -6.39 5.29 3.84
N CYS A 58 -6.53 4.04 4.27
CA CYS A 58 -6.32 3.62 5.65
C CYS A 58 -4.87 3.80 6.14
N HIS A 59 -3.88 3.50 5.30
CA HIS A 59 -2.46 3.67 5.64
C HIS A 59 -2.13 5.16 5.79
N GLY A 60 -2.48 5.97 4.80
CA GLY A 60 -2.23 7.41 4.82
C GLY A 60 -2.97 8.12 5.95
N PHE A 61 -4.21 7.74 6.22
CA PHE A 61 -5.01 8.24 7.34
C PHE A 61 -4.33 7.92 8.68
N THR A 62 -3.99 6.65 8.90
CA THR A 62 -3.36 6.20 10.13
C THR A 62 -1.99 6.86 10.32
N LEU A 63 -1.20 7.01 9.25
CA LEU A 63 0.13 7.60 9.32
C LEU A 63 0.07 9.10 9.62
N THR A 64 -0.91 9.81 9.05
CA THR A 64 -1.19 11.22 9.34
C THR A 64 -1.62 11.40 10.80
N TRP A 65 -2.53 10.54 11.29
CA TRP A 65 -2.93 10.52 12.70
C TRP A 65 -1.74 10.25 13.61
N ALA A 66 -0.93 9.23 13.30
CA ALA A 66 0.22 8.85 14.10
C ALA A 66 1.26 9.98 14.19
N GLN A 67 1.44 10.76 13.13
CA GLN A 67 2.33 11.92 13.13
C GLN A 67 1.88 12.96 14.17
N GLU A 68 0.60 13.33 14.16
CA GLU A 68 0.05 14.34 15.05
C GLU A 68 -0.06 13.84 16.49
N ALA A 69 -0.55 12.62 16.67
CA ALA A 69 -0.68 12.01 17.98
C ALA A 69 0.68 11.82 18.65
N ALA A 70 1.72 11.44 17.92
CA ALA A 70 3.09 11.37 18.45
C ALA A 70 3.64 12.74 18.88
N GLN A 71 3.12 13.83 18.30
CA GLN A 71 3.49 15.19 18.67
C GLN A 71 2.67 15.74 19.84
N GLY A 72 1.54 15.12 20.18
CA GLY A 72 0.55 15.62 21.13
C GLY A 72 -0.46 16.59 20.51
N TYR A 73 -0.70 16.49 19.20
CA TYR A 73 -1.66 17.28 18.43
C TYR A 73 -2.87 16.46 17.98
N ASP A 74 -3.17 15.37 18.66
CA ASP A 74 -4.30 14.48 18.34
C ASP A 74 -5.66 15.20 18.41
N VAL A 75 -5.83 16.16 19.32
CA VAL A 75 -7.06 16.97 19.41
C VAL A 75 -7.29 17.78 18.13
N GLN A 76 -6.25 18.30 17.49
CA GLN A 76 -6.35 19.03 16.22
C GLN A 76 -6.81 18.12 15.09
N PHE A 77 -6.27 16.89 15.04
CA PHE A 77 -6.71 15.85 14.12
C PHE A 77 -8.20 15.56 14.29
N TYR A 78 -8.66 15.33 15.52
CA TYR A 78 -10.07 15.05 15.81
C TYR A 78 -10.99 16.24 15.48
N ASN A 79 -10.53 17.47 15.69
CA ASN A 79 -11.28 18.68 15.34
C ASN A 79 -11.53 18.80 13.83
N ARG A 80 -10.54 18.41 13.00
CA ARG A 80 -10.71 18.37 11.54
C ARG A 80 -11.71 17.29 11.13
N LEU A 81 -11.63 16.08 11.70
CA LEU A 81 -12.62 15.04 11.43
C LEU A 81 -14.03 15.46 11.86
N ASN A 82 -14.18 16.07 13.04
CA ASN A 82 -15.46 16.58 13.51
C ASN A 82 -16.01 17.72 12.63
N LEU A 83 -15.14 18.53 12.03
CA LEU A 83 -15.56 19.53 11.04
C LEU A 83 -16.06 18.85 9.76
N ILE A 84 -15.31 17.88 9.24
CA ILE A 84 -15.70 17.12 8.04
C ILE A 84 -17.04 16.43 8.28
N LYS A 85 -17.17 15.69 9.38
CA LYS A 85 -18.40 15.04 9.82
C LYS A 85 -19.61 15.98 9.77
N ARG A 86 -19.51 17.17 10.38
CA ARG A 86 -20.61 18.15 10.44
C ARG A 86 -20.96 18.80 9.10
N GLU A 87 -20.03 18.83 8.16
CA GLU A 87 -20.16 19.65 6.94
C GLU A 87 -19.96 18.85 5.65
N LYS A 88 -19.91 17.51 5.71
CA LYS A 88 -19.51 16.63 4.60
C LYS A 88 -20.21 16.93 3.26
N ASP A 89 -21.48 17.32 3.30
CA ASP A 89 -22.25 17.66 2.10
C ASP A 89 -21.89 19.04 1.51
N THR A 90 -21.55 20.02 2.35
CA THR A 90 -21.37 21.44 1.97
C THR A 90 -19.93 21.92 2.00
N LEU A 91 -19.01 21.07 2.48
CA LEU A 91 -17.63 21.44 2.76
C LEU A 91 -16.86 21.75 1.48
N ALA A 92 -17.09 20.98 0.40
CA ALA A 92 -16.45 21.21 -0.89
C ALA A 92 -16.76 22.62 -1.45
N ASP A 93 -18.04 22.98 -1.51
CA ASP A 93 -18.49 24.30 -1.97
C ASP A 93 -17.97 25.41 -1.05
N SER A 94 -17.98 25.17 0.26
CA SER A 94 -17.45 26.13 1.24
C SER A 94 -15.97 26.40 1.03
N LEU A 95 -15.18 25.37 0.76
CA LEU A 95 -13.75 25.50 0.48
C LEU A 95 -13.49 26.17 -0.88
N GLN A 96 -14.33 25.93 -1.88
CA GLN A 96 -14.23 26.65 -3.16
C GLN A 96 -14.47 28.16 -2.95
N ARG A 97 -15.55 28.53 -2.25
CA ARG A 97 -15.82 29.94 -1.91
C ARG A 97 -14.69 30.60 -1.12
N ILE A 98 -14.09 29.88 -0.18
CA ILE A 98 -12.91 30.36 0.57
C ILE A 98 -11.73 30.58 -0.38
N THR A 99 -11.49 29.67 -1.32
CA THR A 99 -10.43 29.80 -2.33
C THR A 99 -10.63 31.03 -3.20
N GLU A 100 -11.86 31.32 -3.63
CA GLU A 100 -12.21 32.53 -4.40
C GLU A 100 -12.03 33.81 -3.58
N LYS A 101 -12.37 33.80 -2.28
CA LYS A 101 -12.12 34.91 -1.37
C LYS A 101 -10.62 35.19 -1.21
N ILE A 102 -9.80 34.14 -1.05
CA ILE A 102 -8.34 34.28 -0.98
C ILE A 102 -7.80 34.88 -2.28
N LYS A 103 -8.22 34.38 -3.45
CA LYS A 103 -7.81 34.91 -4.76
C LYS A 103 -8.18 36.38 -4.95
N SER A 104 -9.30 36.82 -4.39
CA SER A 104 -9.74 38.22 -4.42
C SER A 104 -9.20 39.08 -3.27
N SER A 105 -8.21 38.60 -2.52
CA SER A 105 -7.57 39.31 -1.38
C SER A 105 -8.55 39.77 -0.30
N ARG A 106 -9.67 39.04 -0.11
CA ARG A 106 -10.65 39.32 0.94
C ARG A 106 -10.22 38.67 2.26
N THR A 107 -10.49 39.34 3.37
CA THR A 107 -10.21 38.81 4.71
C THR A 107 -11.11 37.62 5.03
N LEU A 108 -10.54 36.55 5.58
CA LEU A 108 -11.28 35.38 6.02
C LEU A 108 -11.80 35.58 7.45
N SER A 109 -12.98 35.04 7.73
CA SER A 109 -13.45 34.90 9.12
C SER A 109 -12.69 33.78 9.84
N LYS A 110 -12.65 33.81 11.18
CA LYS A 110 -12.06 32.72 12.00
C LYS A 110 -12.59 31.33 11.66
N ARG A 111 -13.87 31.23 11.24
CA ARG A 111 -14.50 29.96 10.85
C ARG A 111 -14.02 29.50 9.47
N GLU A 112 -13.71 30.42 8.56
CA GLU A 112 -13.14 30.12 7.26
C GLU A 112 -11.67 29.76 7.37
N GLU A 113 -10.90 30.46 8.21
CA GLU A 113 -9.50 30.14 8.51
C GLU A 113 -9.36 28.68 8.97
N LYS A 114 -10.19 28.21 9.91
CA LYS A 114 -10.18 26.80 10.35
C LYS A 114 -10.44 25.80 9.22
N ARG A 115 -11.26 26.15 8.23
CA ARG A 115 -11.54 25.26 7.10
C ARG A 115 -10.36 25.16 6.14
N THR A 116 -9.51 26.17 6.06
CA THR A 116 -8.33 26.12 5.19
C THR A 116 -7.38 24.97 5.56
N GLU A 117 -7.47 24.42 6.78
CA GLU A 117 -6.70 23.25 7.19
C GLU A 117 -7.16 21.93 6.56
N ILE A 118 -8.40 21.84 6.03
CA ILE A 118 -8.95 20.57 5.52
C ILE A 118 -8.27 20.10 4.25
N ARG A 119 -7.98 21.00 3.29
CA ARG A 119 -7.30 20.60 2.05
C ARG A 119 -5.89 20.05 2.32
N PRO A 120 -4.99 20.74 3.06
CA PRO A 120 -3.70 20.19 3.43
C PRO A 120 -3.80 18.89 4.22
N PHE A 121 -4.81 18.76 5.09
CA PHE A 121 -5.05 17.54 5.86
C PHE A 121 -5.35 16.33 4.97
N LEU A 122 -6.27 16.49 4.01
CA LEU A 122 -6.60 15.44 3.04
C LEU A 122 -5.44 15.13 2.10
N GLU A 123 -4.72 16.17 1.65
CA GLU A 123 -3.51 16.01 0.85
C GLU A 123 -2.43 15.20 1.57
N ALA A 124 -2.21 15.46 2.87
CA ALA A 124 -1.26 14.68 3.67
C ALA A 124 -1.64 13.20 3.75
N ILE A 125 -2.94 12.89 3.84
CA ILE A 125 -3.45 11.51 3.80
C ILE A 125 -3.10 10.85 2.46
N CYS A 126 -3.37 11.50 1.34
CA CYS A 126 -3.07 10.96 0.01
C CYS A 126 -1.57 10.79 -0.24
N LEU A 127 -0.76 11.81 0.11
CA LEU A 127 0.70 11.77 -0.01
C LEU A 127 1.33 10.66 0.82
N ALA A 128 0.69 10.29 1.94
CA ALA A 128 1.12 9.20 2.79
C ALA A 128 0.61 7.83 2.32
N GLN A 129 -0.57 7.78 1.70
CA GLN A 129 -1.18 6.55 1.18
C GLN A 129 -0.44 6.05 -0.05
N SER A 130 -0.26 6.88 -1.08
CA SER A 130 0.30 6.43 -2.37
C SER A 130 1.42 7.36 -2.80
N PRO A 131 2.55 7.45 -2.04
CA PRO A 131 3.64 8.38 -2.34
C PRO A 131 4.25 8.21 -3.74
N GLU A 132 4.15 7.01 -4.32
CA GLU A 132 4.55 6.67 -5.68
C GLU A 132 3.80 7.47 -6.76
N ASP A 133 2.56 7.90 -6.50
CA ASP A 133 1.75 8.70 -7.42
C ASP A 133 2.15 10.19 -7.42
N TYR A 134 3.07 10.59 -6.52
CA TYR A 134 3.48 11.99 -6.35
C TYR A 134 5.01 12.17 -6.53
N PRO A 135 5.59 11.75 -7.67
CA PRO A 135 7.04 11.83 -7.90
C PRO A 135 7.56 13.28 -7.88
N ASP A 136 6.76 14.25 -8.31
CA ASP A 136 7.11 15.68 -8.29
C ASP A 136 7.24 16.24 -6.87
N VAL A 137 6.51 15.66 -5.91
CA VAL A 137 6.53 16.09 -4.50
C VAL A 137 7.72 15.47 -3.77
N TYR A 138 8.00 14.19 -4.03
CA TYR A 138 9.06 13.46 -3.34
C TYR A 138 10.44 13.58 -4.01
N ALA A 139 10.49 13.98 -5.28
CA ALA A 139 11.70 14.06 -6.12
C ALA A 139 12.49 12.74 -6.24
N LYS A 140 11.91 11.63 -5.79
CA LYS A 140 12.45 10.26 -5.88
C LYS A 140 11.30 9.26 -5.67
N ALA A 141 11.49 8.03 -6.11
CA ALA A 141 10.55 6.95 -5.84
C ALA A 141 10.48 6.68 -4.32
N ILE A 142 9.29 6.83 -3.74
CA ILE A 142 8.99 6.57 -2.33
C ILE A 142 7.88 5.55 -2.25
N GLN A 143 7.93 4.70 -1.22
CA GLN A 143 6.94 3.68 -0.92
C GLN A 143 6.38 3.90 0.49
N GLN A 144 5.19 3.38 0.79
CA GLN A 144 4.54 3.49 2.11
C GLN A 144 5.48 3.18 3.30
N SER A 145 6.33 2.16 3.17
CA SER A 145 7.35 1.80 4.17
C SER A 145 8.34 2.92 4.55
N ASN A 146 8.53 3.93 3.70
CA ASN A 146 9.50 5.01 3.89
C ASN A 146 8.95 6.13 4.79
N ILE A 147 8.34 5.74 5.92
CA ILE A 147 7.63 6.60 6.87
C ILE A 147 8.41 7.87 7.24
N ASP A 148 9.71 7.73 7.57
CA ASP A 148 10.56 8.86 7.95
C ASP A 148 10.76 9.89 6.81
N THR A 149 10.72 9.46 5.55
CA THR A 149 10.77 10.38 4.42
C THR A 149 9.41 11.02 4.17
N ILE A 150 8.33 10.24 4.24
CA ILE A 150 6.95 10.73 4.15
C ILE A 150 6.73 11.85 5.18
N TYR A 151 7.09 11.64 6.45
CA TYR A 151 6.99 12.65 7.51
C TYR A 151 7.82 13.91 7.31
N LYS A 152 8.89 13.87 6.50
CA LYS A 152 9.61 15.09 6.15
C LYS A 152 8.82 15.95 5.16
N ILE A 153 7.92 15.35 4.38
CA ILE A 153 7.14 16.01 3.33
C ILE A 153 5.75 16.40 3.83
N ILE A 154 4.99 15.49 4.44
CA ILE A 154 3.59 15.71 4.88
C ILE A 154 3.46 16.62 6.13
N ARG A 155 4.33 17.62 6.26
CA ARG A 155 4.33 18.56 7.37
C ARG A 155 3.11 19.45 7.29
N LEU A 156 2.03 19.01 7.93
CA LEU A 156 0.95 19.91 8.30
C LEU A 156 1.54 21.05 9.15
N ASN A 157 0.89 22.23 9.14
CA ASN A 157 1.35 23.46 9.82
C ASN A 157 1.35 23.35 11.37
N LEU A 158 2.06 22.36 11.91
CA LEU A 158 2.09 21.93 13.30
C LEU A 158 3.25 22.63 14.03
N SER A 159 3.03 23.91 14.37
CA SER A 159 3.93 24.78 15.15
C SER A 159 5.32 25.08 14.54
N LYS A 160 5.87 26.26 14.85
CA LYS A 160 7.16 26.75 14.32
C LYS A 160 8.40 26.03 14.92
N LYS A 161 8.24 25.20 15.95
CA LYS A 161 9.35 24.45 16.60
C LYS A 161 9.28 22.99 16.18
N GLN A 162 9.98 22.68 15.08
CA GLN A 162 9.94 21.40 14.38
C GLN A 162 10.53 20.25 15.21
N ASN A 163 9.69 19.50 15.93
CA ASN A 163 10.08 18.19 16.44
C ASN A 163 9.76 17.13 15.38
N THR A 164 10.78 16.64 14.68
CA THR A 164 10.60 15.56 13.70
C THR A 164 10.17 14.28 14.41
N VAL A 165 9.02 13.72 14.01
CA VAL A 165 8.59 12.37 14.39
C VAL A 165 9.37 11.36 13.55
N LYS A 166 9.64 10.18 14.12
CA LYS A 166 10.32 9.08 13.43
C LYS A 166 9.74 7.74 13.83
N SER A 167 9.90 6.74 12.96
CA SER A 167 9.80 5.33 13.35
C SER A 167 11.00 4.97 14.23
N LEU A 168 10.73 4.48 15.45
CA LEU A 168 11.75 4.04 16.41
C LEU A 168 12.04 2.55 16.28
N LEU A 169 11.02 1.74 15.99
CA LEU A 169 11.11 0.31 15.80
C LEU A 169 10.10 -0.10 14.75
N ASN A 170 10.55 -0.85 13.75
CA ASN A 170 9.70 -1.60 12.84
C ASN A 170 9.86 -3.08 13.16
N LYS A 171 8.76 -3.82 13.18
CA LYS A 171 8.79 -5.23 13.55
C LYS A 171 7.68 -6.00 12.87
N THR A 172 8.06 -6.90 11.97
CA THR A 172 7.17 -7.94 11.46
C THR A 172 7.14 -9.13 12.42
N MET A 173 5.96 -9.64 12.73
CA MET A 173 5.76 -10.80 13.61
C MET A 173 4.57 -11.64 13.17
N SER A 174 4.56 -12.89 13.61
CA SER A 174 3.46 -13.83 13.46
C SER A 174 3.12 -14.41 14.83
N MET A 175 1.84 -14.66 15.05
CA MET A 175 1.29 -15.14 16.31
C MET A 175 0.34 -16.30 16.04
N ALA A 176 0.42 -17.35 16.85
CA ALA A 176 -0.34 -18.57 16.59
C ALA A 176 -1.80 -18.47 17.05
N ASN A 177 -2.07 -17.58 18.01
CA ASN A 177 -3.36 -17.43 18.66
C ASN A 177 -3.55 -16.01 19.23
N PRO A 178 -4.79 -15.61 19.58
CA PRO A 178 -5.09 -14.31 20.18
C PRO A 178 -4.44 -14.05 21.56
N GLU A 179 -4.07 -15.10 22.30
CA GLU A 179 -3.44 -14.95 23.63
C GLU A 179 -2.04 -14.32 23.50
N GLU A 180 -1.27 -14.74 22.49
CA GLU A 180 0.04 -14.15 22.17
C GLU A 180 -0.08 -12.65 21.83
N LEU A 181 -1.12 -12.24 21.09
CA LEU A 181 -1.38 -10.83 20.81
C LEU A 181 -1.74 -10.06 22.07
N THR A 182 -2.62 -10.62 22.90
CA THR A 182 -3.02 -10.00 24.17
C THR A 182 -1.81 -9.82 25.10
N GLU A 183 -0.91 -10.81 25.15
CA GLU A 183 0.35 -10.71 25.89
C GLU A 183 1.26 -9.63 25.31
N PHE A 184 1.41 -9.56 23.99
CA PHE A 184 2.17 -8.52 23.30
C PHE A 184 1.65 -7.13 23.63
N LEU A 185 0.33 -6.93 23.55
CA LEU A 185 -0.31 -5.67 23.92
C LEU A 185 -0.03 -5.34 25.39
N THR A 186 -0.24 -6.29 26.31
CA THR A 186 0.02 -6.09 27.75
C THR A 186 1.47 -5.68 28.01
N ARG A 187 2.43 -6.35 27.38
CA ARG A 187 3.86 -6.02 27.49
C ARG A 187 4.16 -4.64 26.91
N CYS A 188 3.57 -4.29 25.76
CA CYS A 188 3.68 -2.95 25.20
C CYS A 188 3.10 -1.90 26.14
N ASN A 189 1.97 -2.16 26.79
CA ASN A 189 1.38 -1.22 27.75
C ASN A 189 2.33 -0.95 28.91
N ASN A 190 2.98 -1.99 29.44
CA ASN A 190 3.95 -1.88 30.54
C ASN A 190 5.24 -1.17 30.12
N LEU A 191 5.68 -1.40 28.87
CA LEU A 191 6.90 -0.80 28.33
C LEU A 191 6.74 0.69 28.00
N LEU A 192 5.55 1.08 27.54
CA LEU A 192 5.26 2.42 27.06
C LEU A 192 4.76 3.34 28.20
N THR A 193 5.15 4.61 28.13
CA THR A 193 4.63 5.65 29.02
C THR A 193 3.81 6.66 28.23
N ILE A 194 2.78 7.21 28.86
CA ILE A 194 1.91 8.25 28.26
C ILE A 194 2.73 9.48 27.85
N LYS A 195 3.76 9.83 28.65
CA LYS A 195 4.63 10.99 28.42
C LYS A 195 5.34 10.93 27.08
N ASN A 196 5.69 9.73 26.61
CA ASN A 196 6.46 9.56 25.39
C ASN A 196 5.63 9.69 24.10
N GLN A 197 4.29 9.70 24.22
CA GLN A 197 3.34 9.80 23.10
C GLN A 197 3.71 8.84 21.96
N VAL A 198 3.85 7.55 22.28
CA VAL A 198 4.17 6.54 21.28
C VAL A 198 2.87 6.06 20.63
N VAL A 199 2.83 6.14 19.31
CA VAL A 199 1.76 5.57 18.49
C VAL A 199 2.28 4.30 17.85
N VAL A 200 1.51 3.22 17.90
CA VAL A 200 1.79 1.98 17.20
C VAL A 200 0.91 1.97 15.96
N VAL A 201 1.54 2.02 14.79
CA VAL A 201 0.90 1.73 13.50
C VAL A 201 0.97 0.22 13.31
N PHE A 202 -0.17 -0.42 13.11
CA PHE A 202 -0.33 -1.86 13.07
C PHE A 202 -0.99 -2.24 11.74
N SER A 203 -0.28 -3.02 10.94
CA SER A 203 -0.63 -3.26 9.55
C SER A 203 -0.66 -4.76 9.25
N SER A 204 -1.66 -5.17 8.48
CA SER A 204 -1.57 -6.36 7.63
C SER A 204 -1.09 -5.93 6.23
N GLU A 205 -1.08 -6.86 5.29
CA GLU A 205 -0.88 -6.59 3.86
C GLU A 205 -1.95 -5.69 3.19
N GLU A 206 -3.20 -5.67 3.68
CA GLU A 206 -4.33 -4.92 3.10
C GLU A 206 -4.79 -3.71 3.92
N HIS A 207 -4.70 -3.77 5.25
CA HIS A 207 -5.25 -2.72 6.12
C HIS A 207 -4.24 -2.23 7.15
N THR A 208 -4.38 -0.97 7.53
CA THR A 208 -3.54 -0.33 8.53
C THR A 208 -4.43 0.41 9.53
N VAL A 209 -4.20 0.12 10.81
CA VAL A 209 -4.85 0.77 11.95
C VAL A 209 -3.79 1.29 12.91
N GLY A 210 -4.19 2.04 13.92
CA GLY A 210 -3.23 2.43 14.94
C GLY A 210 -3.82 2.60 16.33
N PHE A 211 -2.94 2.51 17.31
CA PHE A 211 -3.28 2.69 18.71
C PHE A 211 -2.16 3.38 19.49
N LYS A 212 -2.51 4.02 20.60
CA LYS A 212 -1.55 4.64 21.52
C LYS A 212 -1.96 4.40 22.96
N LYS A 213 -0.99 4.30 23.87
CA LYS A 213 -1.29 4.15 25.30
C LYS A 213 -2.04 5.39 25.80
N GLN A 214 -3.21 5.19 26.39
CA GLN A 214 -4.02 6.27 26.96
C GLN A 214 -3.82 6.35 28.48
N ALA A 215 -3.98 5.22 29.17
CA ALA A 215 -3.70 5.03 30.59
C ALA A 215 -3.11 3.64 30.83
N ASP A 216 -2.87 3.29 32.09
CA ASP A 216 -2.43 1.94 32.43
C ASP A 216 -3.51 0.92 32.05
N ASN A 217 -3.06 -0.12 31.34
CA ASN A 217 -3.91 -1.14 30.70
C ASN A 217 -4.96 -0.62 29.70
N THR A 218 -4.89 0.65 29.25
CA THR A 218 -5.82 1.15 28.23
C THR A 218 -5.13 1.75 27.01
N TRP A 219 -5.78 1.55 25.88
CA TRP A 219 -5.36 1.95 24.55
C TRP A 219 -6.42 2.85 23.95
N LEU A 220 -5.96 3.95 23.35
CA LEU A 220 -6.75 4.67 22.37
C LEU A 220 -6.52 4.00 21.02
N PHE A 221 -7.57 3.46 20.42
CA PHE A 221 -7.55 2.74 19.15
C PHE A 221 -8.30 3.52 18.06
N MET A 222 -7.70 3.61 16.88
CA MET A 222 -8.22 4.32 15.73
C MET A 222 -8.22 3.43 14.48
N ASP A 223 -9.39 3.32 13.87
CA ASP A 223 -9.61 2.67 12.58
C ASP A 223 -10.56 3.55 11.75
N ILE A 224 -10.14 3.88 10.53
CA ILE A 224 -10.93 4.69 9.58
C ILE A 224 -12.26 4.02 9.23
N ASN A 225 -12.34 2.68 9.28
CA ASN A 225 -13.56 1.93 8.97
C ASN A 225 -14.60 2.00 10.11
N HIS A 226 -14.18 2.39 11.31
CA HIS A 226 -15.02 2.36 12.52
C HIS A 226 -15.03 3.71 13.24
N LEU A 227 -14.88 4.82 12.51
CA LEU A 227 -14.94 6.16 13.08
C LEU A 227 -16.32 6.40 13.73
N TYR A 228 -16.29 6.95 14.94
CA TYR A 228 -17.49 7.34 15.69
C TYR A 228 -18.45 6.19 16.06
N GLU A 229 -18.00 4.94 15.97
CA GLU A 229 -18.80 3.77 16.35
C GLU A 229 -19.23 3.84 17.83
N GLN A 230 -18.30 4.09 18.77
CA GLN A 230 -18.66 4.26 20.20
C GLN A 230 -19.19 5.66 20.54
N SER A 231 -18.66 6.73 19.95
CA SER A 231 -18.89 8.12 20.41
C SER A 231 -19.25 9.05 19.26
N GLU A 232 -20.15 10.00 19.51
CA GLU A 232 -20.45 11.05 18.52
C GLU A 232 -19.34 12.10 18.41
N ASP A 233 -18.61 12.37 19.49
CA ASP A 233 -17.62 13.44 19.50
C ASP A 233 -16.20 12.95 19.23
N TYR A 234 -15.94 11.66 19.51
CA TYR A 234 -14.61 11.08 19.47
C TYR A 234 -14.50 9.97 18.42
N PRO A 235 -13.58 10.12 17.43
CA PRO A 235 -13.41 9.16 16.33
C PRO A 235 -12.65 7.88 16.72
N TYR A 236 -12.35 7.65 18.00
CA TYR A 236 -11.49 6.58 18.49
C TYR A 236 -12.15 5.80 19.63
N GLN A 237 -11.76 4.54 19.79
CA GLN A 237 -12.20 3.66 20.88
C GLN A 237 -11.20 3.70 22.03
N ILE A 238 -11.66 3.55 23.27
CA ILE A 238 -10.79 3.30 24.42
C ILE A 238 -11.01 1.85 24.85
N LEU A 239 -9.94 1.05 24.77
CA LEU A 239 -9.99 -0.39 24.92
C LEU A 239 -8.90 -0.85 25.88
N THR A 240 -9.19 -1.87 26.68
CA THR A 240 -8.16 -2.63 27.40
C THR A 240 -7.33 -3.48 26.43
N SER A 241 -6.23 -4.08 26.90
CA SER A 241 -5.45 -5.02 26.06
C SER A 241 -6.28 -6.24 25.62
N GLU A 242 -7.17 -6.72 26.50
CA GLU A 242 -8.10 -7.83 26.23
C GLU A 242 -9.18 -7.46 25.20
N GLU A 243 -9.67 -6.22 25.23
CA GLU A 243 -10.67 -5.73 24.27
C GLU A 243 -10.04 -5.30 22.93
N LEU A 244 -8.80 -4.81 22.93
CA LEU A 244 -8.08 -4.40 21.73
C LEU A 244 -7.72 -5.60 20.85
N CYS A 245 -7.37 -6.75 21.44
CA CYS A 245 -7.03 -7.95 20.69
C CYS A 245 -8.10 -8.36 19.67
N PRO A 246 -9.36 -8.69 20.04
CA PRO A 246 -10.40 -9.06 19.09
C PRO A 246 -10.74 -7.92 18.12
N LYS A 247 -10.59 -6.65 18.54
CA LYS A 247 -10.76 -5.50 17.63
C LYS A 247 -9.69 -5.44 16.55
N LEU A 248 -8.43 -5.73 16.86
CA LEU A 248 -7.36 -5.80 15.85
C LEU A 248 -7.60 -6.94 14.86
N TYR A 249 -8.01 -8.13 15.32
CA TYR A 249 -8.38 -9.23 14.42
C TYR A 249 -9.52 -8.82 13.47
N GLY A 250 -10.59 -8.24 14.02
CA GLY A 250 -11.74 -7.78 13.23
C GLY A 250 -11.38 -6.70 12.21
N SER A 251 -10.61 -5.70 12.62
CA SER A 251 -10.15 -4.60 11.74
C SER A 251 -9.23 -5.07 10.63
N LEU A 252 -8.38 -6.07 10.88
CA LEU A 252 -7.49 -6.64 9.87
C LEU A 252 -8.17 -7.73 9.02
N PHE A 253 -9.48 -7.90 9.17
CA PHE A 253 -10.28 -8.91 8.46
C PHE A 253 -9.77 -10.34 8.70
N GLU A 254 -9.16 -10.58 9.86
CA GLU A 254 -8.61 -11.86 10.23
C GLU A 254 -9.71 -12.76 10.77
N THR A 255 -9.87 -13.92 10.13
CA THR A 255 -10.92 -14.90 10.48
C THR A 255 -10.35 -16.17 11.09
N SER A 256 -9.03 -16.33 11.08
CA SER A 256 -8.31 -17.40 11.76
C SER A 256 -7.81 -16.95 13.13
N GLU A 257 -7.34 -17.90 13.94
CA GLU A 257 -6.66 -17.59 15.21
C GLU A 257 -5.22 -17.10 14.97
N GLN A 258 -4.66 -17.39 13.81
CA GLN A 258 -3.32 -16.98 13.42
C GLN A 258 -3.32 -15.53 12.93
N LEU A 259 -2.26 -14.79 13.29
CA LEU A 259 -2.09 -13.41 12.87
C LEU A 259 -0.67 -13.19 12.35
N VAL A 260 -0.56 -12.51 11.22
CA VAL A 260 0.72 -12.01 10.70
C VAL A 260 0.58 -10.51 10.53
N CYS A 261 1.46 -9.75 11.19
CA CYS A 261 1.34 -8.30 11.26
C CYS A 261 2.70 -7.60 11.24
N HIS A 262 2.68 -6.34 10.84
CA HIS A 262 3.80 -5.42 10.90
C HIS A 262 3.46 -4.27 11.85
N CYS A 263 4.35 -4.00 12.79
CA CYS A 263 4.21 -2.91 13.76
C CYS A 263 5.28 -1.85 13.53
N CYS A 264 4.88 -0.59 13.49
CA CYS A 264 5.78 0.56 13.51
C CYS A 264 5.51 1.44 14.73
N PHE A 265 6.53 1.63 15.58
CA PHE A 265 6.45 2.45 16.78
C PHE A 265 6.91 3.86 16.49
N ILE A 266 5.98 4.81 16.48
CA ILE A 266 6.18 6.19 16.04
C ILE A 266 6.17 7.12 17.24
N ALA A 267 7.21 7.97 17.36
CA ALA A 267 7.31 8.96 18.43
C ALA A 267 8.18 10.16 18.03
N LYS A 268 8.24 11.19 18.89
CA LYS A 268 9.21 12.30 18.73
C LYS A 268 10.64 11.77 18.65
N SER A 269 11.43 12.30 17.72
CA SER A 269 12.86 11.97 17.60
C SER A 269 13.65 12.34 18.87
N GLY A 270 14.82 11.71 19.05
CA GLY A 270 15.72 11.97 20.17
C GLY A 270 15.44 11.14 21.43
N GLN A 271 14.43 10.28 21.44
CA GLN A 271 14.11 9.41 22.58
C GLN A 271 15.00 8.16 22.68
N LYS A 272 16.31 8.33 22.95
CA LYS A 272 17.29 7.23 22.97
C LYS A 272 16.92 6.10 23.93
N LYS A 273 16.51 6.42 25.17
CA LYS A 273 16.14 5.41 26.20
C LYS A 273 14.89 4.63 25.78
N LEU A 274 13.89 5.29 25.21
CA LEU A 274 12.70 4.62 24.68
C LEU A 274 13.09 3.66 23.55
N ASN A 275 13.95 4.11 22.62
CA ASN A 275 14.39 3.27 21.52
C ASN A 275 15.13 2.01 22.02
N GLN A 276 16.02 2.16 23.00
CA GLN A 276 16.67 1.03 23.67
C GLN A 276 15.65 0.08 24.32
N ASN A 277 14.64 0.62 25.02
CA ASN A 277 13.59 -0.19 25.64
C ASN A 277 12.75 -0.94 24.59
N LEU A 278 12.35 -0.28 23.50
CA LEU A 278 11.62 -0.91 22.39
C LEU A 278 12.42 -2.03 21.74
N SER A 279 13.74 -1.89 21.65
CA SER A 279 14.60 -2.93 21.09
C SER A 279 14.51 -4.28 21.82
N ALA A 280 14.08 -4.30 23.09
CA ALA A 280 13.84 -5.52 23.84
C ALA A 280 12.73 -6.41 23.21
N LEU A 281 11.79 -5.81 22.47
CA LEU A 281 10.75 -6.55 21.74
C LEU A 281 11.35 -7.48 20.67
N ASN A 282 12.54 -7.17 20.13
CA ASN A 282 13.23 -8.06 19.19
C ASN A 282 13.69 -9.37 19.83
N THR A 283 13.99 -9.34 21.13
CA THR A 283 14.40 -10.52 21.90
C THR A 283 13.19 -11.28 22.41
N LEU A 284 12.14 -10.58 22.82
CA LEU A 284 10.91 -11.18 23.36
C LEU A 284 10.08 -11.88 22.28
N TYR A 285 10.07 -11.35 21.06
CA TYR A 285 9.35 -11.92 19.92
C TYR A 285 10.35 -12.23 18.80
N PRO A 286 11.23 -13.24 18.97
CA PRO A 286 12.23 -13.58 17.97
C PRO A 286 11.57 -14.18 16.72
N ILE A 287 12.30 -14.21 15.61
CA ILE A 287 11.92 -15.00 14.43
C ILE A 287 12.45 -16.42 14.65
N THR A 288 11.58 -17.42 14.59
CA THR A 288 11.88 -18.83 14.88
C THR A 288 11.38 -19.71 13.74
N ALA A 289 11.81 -20.96 13.71
CA ALA A 289 11.30 -21.94 12.75
C ALA A 289 9.78 -22.14 12.89
N GLU A 290 9.28 -22.17 14.13
CA GLU A 290 7.85 -22.38 14.42
C GLU A 290 6.99 -21.23 13.90
N ASN A 291 7.39 -19.98 14.17
CA ASN A 291 6.57 -18.83 13.76
C ASN A 291 6.64 -18.54 12.25
N LEU A 292 7.63 -19.08 11.55
CA LEU A 292 7.69 -19.05 10.09
C LEU A 292 6.61 -19.90 9.43
N GLN A 293 6.03 -20.88 10.13
CA GLN A 293 4.97 -21.74 9.59
C GLN A 293 3.57 -21.16 9.80
N ILE A 294 3.47 -19.99 10.43
CA ILE A 294 2.21 -19.30 10.70
C ILE A 294 1.86 -18.43 9.50
N SER A 295 0.63 -18.58 9.01
CA SER A 295 0.06 -17.77 7.95
C SER A 295 -1.30 -17.24 8.37
N ASN A 296 -1.63 -16.02 7.95
CA ASN A 296 -2.94 -15.45 8.24
C ASN A 296 -4.06 -16.12 7.40
N CYS A 297 -5.34 -15.75 7.58
CA CYS A 297 -6.47 -16.41 6.89
C CYS A 297 -6.41 -16.38 5.35
N ARG A 298 -5.56 -15.51 4.79
CA ARG A 298 -5.36 -15.33 3.34
C ARG A 298 -4.06 -15.99 2.85
N GLY A 299 -3.37 -16.73 3.71
CA GLY A 299 -2.14 -17.45 3.37
C GLY A 299 -0.87 -16.59 3.39
N PHE A 300 -0.92 -15.38 3.95
CA PHE A 300 0.27 -14.55 4.08
C PHE A 300 1.10 -14.98 5.27
N GLY A 301 2.33 -15.42 5.00
CA GLY A 301 3.34 -15.73 6.00
C GLY A 301 4.24 -14.53 6.33
N LEU A 302 5.10 -14.74 7.33
CA LEU A 302 6.00 -13.71 7.87
C LEU A 302 6.96 -13.12 6.82
N LEU A 303 7.45 -13.94 5.89
CA LEU A 303 8.41 -13.51 4.87
C LEU A 303 7.78 -12.48 3.93
N ALA A 304 6.58 -12.75 3.41
CA ALA A 304 5.90 -11.86 2.47
C ALA A 304 5.67 -10.48 3.11
N LEU A 305 5.16 -10.43 4.34
CA LEU A 305 4.89 -9.17 5.03
C LEU A 305 6.18 -8.42 5.41
N ALA A 306 7.25 -9.14 5.76
CA ALA A 306 8.57 -8.53 5.99
C ALA A 306 9.15 -7.91 4.71
N VAL A 307 8.98 -8.56 3.56
CA VAL A 307 9.41 -8.02 2.26
C VAL A 307 8.59 -6.78 1.90
N GLN A 308 7.26 -6.88 2.00
CA GLN A 308 6.35 -5.76 1.71
C GLN A 308 6.69 -4.51 2.52
N ASN A 309 7.09 -4.67 3.79
CA ASN A 309 7.40 -3.55 4.70
C ASN A 309 8.88 -3.15 4.76
N ASP A 310 9.74 -3.71 3.90
CA ASP A 310 11.20 -3.47 3.91
C ASP A 310 11.88 -3.81 5.25
N ASP A 311 11.33 -4.78 6.01
CA ASP A 311 11.97 -5.29 7.23
C ASP A 311 13.13 -6.23 6.85
N ILE A 312 14.19 -5.63 6.34
CA ILE A 312 15.41 -6.31 5.90
C ILE A 312 16.04 -7.13 7.04
N THR A 313 15.84 -6.71 8.29
CA THR A 313 16.37 -7.43 9.45
C THR A 313 15.61 -8.72 9.67
N ALA A 314 14.27 -8.68 9.56
CA ALA A 314 13.46 -9.88 9.56
C ALA A 314 13.82 -10.79 8.39
N VAL A 315 13.81 -10.29 7.15
CA VAL A 315 14.15 -11.08 5.95
C VAL A 315 15.50 -11.80 6.10
N ARG A 316 16.55 -11.11 6.56
CA ARG A 316 17.86 -11.75 6.77
C ARG A 316 17.84 -12.87 7.80
N LYS A 317 17.05 -12.73 8.87
CA LYS A 317 16.91 -13.80 9.89
C LYS A 317 16.13 -14.98 9.33
N ILE A 318 15.03 -14.72 8.63
CA ILE A 318 14.19 -15.74 7.98
C ILE A 318 15.02 -16.57 7.00
N LEU A 319 15.76 -15.91 6.10
CA LEU A 319 16.58 -16.60 5.10
C LEU A 319 17.72 -17.40 5.71
N ARG A 320 18.30 -16.97 6.84
CA ARG A 320 19.30 -17.75 7.59
C ARG A 320 18.72 -19.04 8.17
N ILE A 321 17.52 -18.97 8.74
CA ILE A 321 16.81 -20.16 9.26
C ILE A 321 16.47 -21.11 8.10
N HIS A 322 16.04 -20.55 6.97
CA HIS A 322 15.78 -21.34 5.77
C HIS A 322 17.04 -22.07 5.25
N GLN A 323 18.20 -21.41 5.25
CA GLN A 323 19.48 -22.04 4.86
C GLN A 323 19.86 -23.24 5.72
N THR A 324 19.46 -23.27 7.00
CA THR A 324 19.80 -24.37 7.90
C THR A 324 18.77 -25.50 7.90
N SER A 325 17.51 -25.21 7.60
CA SER A 325 16.40 -26.14 7.85
C SER A 325 15.42 -26.29 6.68
N SER A 326 15.64 -25.61 5.56
CA SER A 326 14.81 -25.66 4.34
C SER A 326 13.30 -25.52 4.62
N ILE A 327 12.93 -24.54 5.46
CA ILE A 327 11.59 -24.45 6.05
C ILE A 327 10.56 -23.66 5.22
N LEU A 328 11.03 -22.95 4.18
CA LEU A 328 10.16 -22.13 3.35
C LEU A 328 9.80 -22.96 2.13
N SER A 329 8.52 -22.95 1.78
CA SER A 329 8.01 -23.54 0.55
C SER A 329 8.39 -22.71 -0.68
N SER A 330 8.29 -23.31 -1.86
CA SER A 330 8.50 -22.59 -3.14
C SER A 330 7.53 -21.40 -3.28
N SER A 331 6.26 -21.58 -2.90
CA SER A 331 5.25 -20.52 -2.99
C SER A 331 5.54 -19.34 -2.07
N GLU A 332 6.11 -19.56 -0.88
CA GLU A 332 6.55 -18.46 0.00
C GLU A 332 7.72 -17.66 -0.60
N LEU A 333 8.66 -18.34 -1.24
CA LEU A 333 9.79 -17.69 -1.91
C LEU A 333 9.33 -16.95 -3.18
N GLU A 334 8.41 -17.52 -3.94
CA GLU A 334 7.75 -16.90 -5.10
C GLU A 334 6.99 -15.63 -4.67
N ASN A 335 6.21 -15.70 -3.59
CA ASN A 335 5.55 -14.52 -3.02
C ASN A 335 6.56 -13.47 -2.55
N ALA A 336 7.68 -13.88 -1.96
CA ALA A 336 8.75 -12.95 -1.59
C ALA A 336 9.36 -12.25 -2.82
N LEU A 337 9.58 -12.97 -3.93
CA LEU A 337 10.03 -12.38 -5.19
C LEU A 337 9.03 -11.38 -5.75
N PHE A 338 7.74 -11.71 -5.72
CA PHE A 338 6.65 -10.81 -6.12
C PHE A 338 6.68 -9.50 -5.33
N TYR A 339 6.65 -9.57 -3.99
CA TYR A 339 6.65 -8.36 -3.16
C TYR A 339 7.95 -7.58 -3.28
N ALA A 340 9.08 -8.26 -3.46
CA ALA A 340 10.36 -7.59 -3.66
C ALA A 340 10.38 -6.81 -4.97
N ALA A 341 9.82 -7.39 -6.04
CA ALA A 341 9.65 -6.71 -7.32
C ALA A 341 8.62 -5.58 -7.21
N ALA A 342 7.38 -5.86 -6.79
CA ALA A 342 6.26 -4.91 -6.77
C ALA A 342 6.52 -3.69 -5.89
N CYS A 343 7.03 -3.89 -4.66
CA CYS A 343 7.24 -2.83 -3.68
C CYS A 343 8.68 -2.23 -3.76
N ASN A 344 9.39 -2.39 -4.89
CA ASN A 344 10.73 -1.85 -5.16
C ASN A 344 11.80 -2.18 -4.09
N ARG A 345 11.87 -3.42 -3.63
CA ARG A 345 12.80 -3.86 -2.58
C ARG A 345 14.12 -4.35 -3.14
N PHE A 346 14.88 -3.46 -3.77
CA PHE A 346 16.15 -3.81 -4.42
C PHE A 346 17.09 -4.66 -3.55
N THR A 347 17.32 -4.24 -2.30
CA THR A 347 18.23 -4.97 -1.38
C THR A 347 17.69 -6.35 -1.03
N ILE A 348 16.38 -6.51 -0.89
CA ILE A 348 15.73 -7.78 -0.58
C ILE A 348 15.73 -8.68 -1.81
N MET A 349 15.38 -8.16 -2.99
CA MET A 349 15.48 -8.90 -4.26
C MET A 349 16.88 -9.48 -4.44
N LYS A 350 17.92 -8.65 -4.21
CA LYS A 350 19.31 -9.11 -4.26
C LYS A 350 19.60 -10.25 -3.29
N LEU A 351 19.02 -10.27 -2.10
CA LEU A 351 19.19 -11.38 -1.16
C LEU A 351 18.45 -12.64 -1.63
N LEU A 352 17.21 -12.49 -2.09
CA LEU A 352 16.41 -13.61 -2.60
C LEU A 352 17.10 -14.28 -3.79
N SER A 353 17.65 -13.51 -4.72
CA SER A 353 18.39 -14.03 -5.89
C SER A 353 19.66 -14.82 -5.54
N THR A 354 20.12 -14.82 -4.28
CA THR A 354 21.25 -15.65 -3.82
C THR A 354 20.84 -17.00 -3.24
N ILE A 355 19.54 -17.28 -3.12
CA ILE A 355 19.06 -18.55 -2.58
C ILE A 355 19.33 -19.66 -3.60
N PRO A 356 20.12 -20.70 -3.24
CA PRO A 356 20.44 -21.79 -4.17
C PRO A 356 19.18 -22.52 -4.65
N GLY A 357 19.07 -22.73 -5.96
CA GLY A 357 17.96 -23.47 -6.55
C GLY A 357 16.64 -22.72 -6.63
N LEU A 358 16.57 -21.45 -6.20
CA LEU A 358 15.40 -20.60 -6.42
C LEU A 358 15.27 -20.29 -7.92
N ASP A 359 14.16 -20.71 -8.52
CA ASP A 359 13.83 -20.30 -9.90
C ASP A 359 13.33 -18.86 -9.88
N LEU A 360 14.08 -17.95 -10.53
CA LEU A 360 13.71 -16.54 -10.65
C LEU A 360 12.75 -16.28 -11.81
N ASN A 361 12.53 -17.27 -12.67
CA ASN A 361 11.58 -17.21 -13.79
C ASN A 361 10.22 -17.79 -13.43
N SER A 362 10.08 -18.40 -12.24
CA SER A 362 8.82 -18.97 -11.82
C SER A 362 7.74 -17.89 -11.76
N ALA A 363 6.52 -18.30 -12.09
CA ALA A 363 5.36 -17.47 -11.88
C ALA A 363 5.24 -17.22 -10.39
N CYS A 364 5.29 -15.95 -10.00
CA CYS A 364 4.97 -15.55 -8.66
C CYS A 364 3.45 -15.29 -8.54
N SER A 365 3.01 -14.76 -7.40
CA SER A 365 1.62 -14.37 -7.18
C SER A 365 1.07 -13.56 -8.38
N GLY A 366 -0.02 -14.03 -8.99
CA GLY A 366 -0.64 -13.37 -10.15
C GLY A 366 -0.03 -13.73 -11.51
N ASP A 367 0.71 -14.85 -11.60
CA ASP A 367 1.08 -15.54 -12.84
C ASP A 367 2.13 -14.81 -13.73
N ASP A 368 2.69 -13.71 -13.22
CA ASP A 368 3.86 -13.06 -13.80
C ASP A 368 5.16 -13.53 -13.15
N SER A 369 6.29 -13.45 -13.84
CA SER A 369 7.62 -13.60 -13.22
C SER A 369 8.03 -12.35 -12.45
N ALA A 370 9.03 -12.45 -11.57
CA ALA A 370 9.59 -11.29 -10.86
C ALA A 370 10.06 -10.17 -11.81
N LEU A 371 10.61 -10.55 -12.97
CA LEU A 371 11.00 -9.60 -14.03
C LEU A 371 9.78 -8.88 -14.60
N ALA A 372 8.73 -9.62 -14.95
CA ALA A 372 7.47 -9.07 -15.46
C ALA A 372 6.83 -8.08 -14.47
N VAL A 373 6.81 -8.42 -13.17
CA VAL A 373 6.31 -7.54 -12.10
C VAL A 373 7.16 -6.27 -12.01
N ALA A 374 8.48 -6.37 -11.97
CA ALA A 374 9.37 -5.21 -11.91
C ALA A 374 9.21 -4.30 -13.15
N CYS A 375 9.00 -4.88 -14.33
CA CYS A 375 8.74 -4.16 -15.58
C CYS A 375 7.39 -3.43 -15.55
N ARG A 376 6.33 -4.10 -15.07
CA ARG A 376 4.99 -3.49 -14.89
C ARG A 376 5.06 -2.25 -14.02
N TYR A 377 5.82 -2.27 -12.93
CA TYR A 377 5.91 -1.13 -12.01
C TYR A 377 7.06 -0.16 -12.33
N GLY A 378 7.83 -0.41 -13.39
CA GLY A 378 8.91 0.49 -13.83
C GLY A 378 10.14 0.52 -12.91
N HIS A 379 10.35 -0.53 -12.10
CA HIS A 379 11.45 -0.61 -11.14
C HIS A 379 12.76 -1.02 -11.84
N GLU A 380 13.32 -0.08 -12.60
CA GLU A 380 14.49 -0.28 -13.46
C GLU A 380 15.69 -0.93 -12.75
N ALA A 381 15.99 -0.51 -11.50
CA ALA A 381 17.11 -1.07 -10.75
C ALA A 381 16.94 -2.57 -10.46
N ILE A 382 15.70 -3.02 -10.22
CA ILE A 382 15.38 -4.43 -10.04
C ILE A 382 15.44 -5.16 -11.39
N VAL A 383 14.93 -4.56 -12.46
CA VAL A 383 15.00 -5.13 -13.81
C VAL A 383 16.45 -5.38 -14.21
N ARG A 384 17.33 -4.39 -14.03
CA ARG A 384 18.77 -4.55 -14.28
C ARG A 384 19.39 -5.66 -13.44
N LEU A 385 19.11 -5.67 -12.13
CA LEU A 385 19.60 -6.71 -11.21
C LEU A 385 19.19 -8.12 -11.66
N LEU A 386 17.96 -8.30 -12.14
CA LEU A 386 17.49 -9.58 -12.65
C LEU A 386 18.16 -9.91 -13.99
N LEU A 387 18.17 -8.99 -14.95
CA LEU A 387 18.77 -9.23 -16.27
C LEU A 387 20.29 -9.49 -16.23
N ASP A 388 20.99 -8.99 -15.21
CA ASP A 388 22.40 -9.31 -14.95
C ASP A 388 22.61 -10.79 -14.55
N ASN A 389 21.54 -11.52 -14.22
CA ASN A 389 21.59 -12.95 -13.93
C ASN A 389 21.41 -13.77 -15.22
N PRO A 390 22.39 -14.61 -15.62
CA PRO A 390 22.34 -15.37 -16.86
C PRO A 390 21.22 -16.41 -16.93
N SER A 391 20.60 -16.79 -15.81
CA SER A 391 19.47 -17.73 -15.80
C SER A 391 18.12 -17.07 -16.10
N ILE A 392 18.05 -15.74 -16.18
CA ILE A 392 16.80 -15.02 -16.43
C ILE A 392 16.38 -15.15 -17.90
N GLN A 393 15.11 -15.50 -18.07
CA GLN A 393 14.42 -15.55 -19.35
C GLN A 393 13.65 -14.24 -19.54
N VAL A 394 14.01 -13.48 -20.57
CA VAL A 394 13.46 -12.12 -20.79
C VAL A 394 12.00 -12.15 -21.25
N ASP A 395 11.57 -13.23 -21.89
CA ASP A 395 10.25 -13.37 -22.51
C ASP A 395 9.33 -14.38 -21.79
N VAL A 396 9.49 -14.57 -20.47
CA VAL A 396 8.54 -15.39 -19.69
C VAL A 396 7.13 -14.83 -19.86
N ARG A 397 6.19 -15.68 -20.26
CA ARG A 397 4.81 -15.29 -20.56
C ARG A 397 3.90 -15.67 -19.39
N SER A 398 3.01 -14.76 -19.03
CA SER A 398 1.86 -15.10 -18.18
C SER A 398 0.79 -15.88 -18.96
N THR A 399 -0.27 -16.34 -18.29
CA THR A 399 -1.48 -16.97 -18.84
C THR A 399 -2.15 -16.15 -19.94
N LYS A 400 -2.07 -14.81 -19.87
CA LYS A 400 -2.54 -13.91 -20.93
C LYS A 400 -1.51 -13.69 -22.03
N ASN A 401 -0.46 -14.51 -22.05
CA ASN A 401 0.63 -14.45 -23.00
C ASN A 401 1.40 -13.12 -22.98
N MET A 402 1.33 -12.38 -21.87
CA MET A 402 2.01 -11.10 -21.73
C MET A 402 3.48 -11.32 -21.37
N THR A 403 4.39 -10.66 -22.08
CA THR A 403 5.83 -10.64 -21.75
C THR A 403 6.15 -9.46 -20.83
N PRO A 404 7.33 -9.44 -20.16
CA PRO A 404 7.78 -8.29 -19.38
C PRO A 404 7.78 -6.98 -20.19
N LEU A 405 8.21 -7.03 -21.45
CA LEU A 405 8.18 -5.86 -22.34
C LEU A 405 6.75 -5.38 -22.62
N MET A 406 5.81 -6.29 -22.88
CA MET A 406 4.39 -5.93 -23.07
C MET A 406 3.79 -5.30 -21.81
N LEU A 407 4.10 -5.83 -20.63
CA LEU A 407 3.64 -5.27 -19.36
C LEU A 407 4.24 -3.88 -19.11
N ALA A 408 5.51 -3.67 -19.44
CA ALA A 408 6.13 -2.35 -19.39
C ALA A 408 5.44 -1.37 -20.36
N CYS A 409 5.16 -1.78 -21.60
CA CYS A 409 4.49 -0.92 -22.59
C CYS A 409 3.08 -0.51 -22.16
N ARG A 410 2.32 -1.42 -21.54
CA ARG A 410 0.95 -1.20 -21.05
C ARG A 410 0.86 -0.32 -19.80
N SER A 411 1.96 -0.18 -19.05
CA SER A 411 1.95 0.46 -17.73
C SER A 411 2.07 1.98 -17.80
N SER A 412 1.30 2.68 -16.98
CA SER A 412 1.43 4.12 -16.77
C SER A 412 2.71 4.49 -15.99
N SER A 413 3.25 3.58 -15.17
CA SER A 413 4.45 3.82 -14.36
C SER A 413 5.75 3.89 -15.16
N THR A 414 5.73 3.53 -16.45
CA THR A 414 6.92 3.42 -17.30
C THR A 414 7.00 4.50 -18.39
N VAL A 415 5.99 5.37 -18.51
CA VAL A 415 5.86 6.33 -19.62
C VAL A 415 6.99 7.35 -19.73
N THR A 416 7.73 7.58 -18.64
CA THR A 416 8.92 8.44 -18.58
C THR A 416 10.24 7.65 -18.54
N ASN A 417 10.18 6.32 -18.41
CA ASN A 417 11.34 5.47 -18.19
C ASN A 417 11.83 4.82 -19.49
N ARG A 418 12.60 5.58 -20.28
CA ARG A 418 13.20 5.08 -21.53
C ARG A 418 14.24 3.98 -21.31
N ASP A 419 15.01 4.08 -20.22
CA ASP A 419 16.14 3.20 -19.94
C ASP A 419 15.65 1.78 -19.65
N LEU A 420 14.50 1.62 -18.99
CA LEU A 420 13.81 0.34 -18.80
C LEU A 420 13.59 -0.42 -20.12
N PHE A 421 13.09 0.26 -21.15
CA PHE A 421 12.83 -0.36 -22.45
C PHE A 421 14.13 -0.72 -23.17
N GLN A 422 15.15 0.13 -23.08
CA GLN A 422 16.47 -0.17 -23.64
C GLN A 422 17.08 -1.42 -22.99
N LEU A 423 17.03 -1.52 -21.65
CA LEU A 423 17.52 -2.70 -20.93
C LEU A 423 16.87 -4.00 -21.42
N LEU A 424 15.54 -4.01 -21.57
CA LEU A 424 14.82 -5.20 -22.04
C LEU A 424 15.18 -5.56 -23.49
N LEU A 425 15.27 -4.56 -24.38
CA LEU A 425 15.61 -4.78 -25.79
C LEU A 425 17.04 -5.26 -25.95
N GLU A 426 17.99 -4.70 -25.20
CA GLU A 426 19.39 -5.12 -25.20
C GLU A 426 19.59 -6.51 -24.58
N ALA A 427 18.72 -6.90 -23.64
CA ALA A 427 18.66 -8.27 -23.12
C ALA A 427 17.98 -9.27 -24.08
N GLY A 428 17.48 -8.81 -25.24
CA GLY A 428 16.95 -9.67 -26.29
C GLY A 428 15.45 -9.91 -26.23
N ALA A 429 14.67 -9.04 -25.58
CA ALA A 429 13.21 -9.11 -25.59
C ALA A 429 12.64 -9.19 -27.01
N ASN A 430 11.77 -10.16 -27.26
CA ASN A 430 11.23 -10.42 -28.58
C ASN A 430 10.03 -9.52 -28.92
N LEU A 431 10.21 -8.68 -29.94
CA LEU A 431 9.23 -7.70 -30.42
C LEU A 431 8.07 -8.31 -31.22
N ASP A 432 8.21 -9.53 -31.75
CA ASP A 432 7.19 -10.21 -32.56
C ASP A 432 6.20 -11.03 -31.72
N LEU A 433 6.48 -11.23 -30.42
CA LEU A 433 5.57 -11.99 -29.56
C LEU A 433 4.22 -11.27 -29.45
N ARG A 434 3.17 -12.06 -29.28
CA ARG A 434 1.79 -11.57 -29.11
C ARG A 434 1.16 -12.09 -27.84
N ASN A 435 0.39 -11.22 -27.20
CA ASN A 435 -0.51 -11.59 -26.10
C ASN A 435 -1.72 -12.38 -26.64
N SER A 436 -2.62 -12.77 -25.74
CA SER A 436 -3.83 -13.55 -26.11
C SER A 436 -4.83 -12.77 -26.99
N ASP A 437 -4.73 -11.44 -27.03
CA ASP A 437 -5.52 -10.55 -27.89
C ASP A 437 -4.85 -10.31 -29.26
N GLY A 438 -3.71 -10.95 -29.51
CA GLY A 438 -2.96 -10.80 -30.76
C GLY A 438 -2.12 -9.52 -30.84
N GLN A 439 -1.99 -8.75 -29.76
CA GLN A 439 -1.22 -7.49 -29.72
C GLN A 439 0.26 -7.75 -29.42
N THR A 440 1.14 -7.02 -30.10
CA THR A 440 2.57 -6.94 -29.82
C THR A 440 2.88 -5.90 -28.74
N ALA A 441 4.14 -5.81 -28.30
CA ALA A 441 4.59 -4.76 -27.40
C ALA A 441 4.41 -3.34 -27.99
N ALA A 442 4.56 -3.19 -29.31
CA ALA A 442 4.37 -1.90 -29.99
C ALA A 442 2.88 -1.51 -30.06
N ASP A 443 1.99 -2.47 -30.32
CA ASP A 443 0.53 -2.25 -30.31
C ASP A 443 0.08 -1.77 -28.92
N LEU A 444 0.52 -2.44 -27.86
CA LEU A 444 0.22 -2.03 -26.48
C LEU A 444 0.80 -0.66 -26.15
N ALA A 445 2.03 -0.35 -26.58
CA ALA A 445 2.61 0.97 -26.34
C ALA A 445 1.81 2.07 -27.05
N GLN A 446 1.26 1.79 -28.24
CA GLN A 446 0.41 2.72 -28.98
C GLN A 446 -0.96 2.89 -28.33
N ASP A 447 -1.61 1.80 -27.92
CA ASP A 447 -2.95 1.81 -27.31
C ASP A 447 -2.96 2.52 -25.95
N TYR A 448 -1.83 2.52 -25.25
CA TYR A 448 -1.65 3.14 -23.93
C TYR A 448 -0.81 4.42 -23.96
N ASP A 449 -0.59 5.02 -25.14
CA ASP A 449 0.13 6.29 -25.34
C ASP A 449 1.55 6.33 -24.70
N ASN A 450 2.22 5.17 -24.62
CA ASN A 450 3.56 5.03 -24.05
C ASN A 450 4.64 5.43 -25.06
N ASN A 451 4.82 6.74 -25.23
CA ASN A 451 5.77 7.31 -26.18
C ASN A 451 7.23 6.95 -25.90
N ALA A 452 7.61 6.72 -24.63
CA ALA A 452 8.95 6.26 -24.27
C ALA A 452 9.24 4.87 -24.85
N ALA A 453 8.28 3.94 -24.71
CA ALA A 453 8.37 2.61 -25.30
C ALA A 453 8.47 2.66 -26.84
N LEU A 454 7.56 3.40 -27.49
CA LEU A 454 7.54 3.53 -28.96
C LEU A 454 8.87 4.06 -29.50
N GLN A 455 9.44 5.07 -28.85
CA GLN A 455 10.73 5.64 -29.24
C GLN A 455 11.89 4.67 -29.01
N ALA A 456 11.90 3.93 -27.91
CA ALA A 456 12.93 2.92 -27.64
C ALA A 456 12.88 1.78 -28.66
N ILE A 457 11.68 1.26 -28.96
CA ILE A 457 11.47 0.20 -29.96
C ILE A 457 11.89 0.68 -31.36
N ALA A 458 11.50 1.89 -31.75
CA ALA A 458 11.87 2.47 -33.05
C ALA A 458 13.39 2.66 -33.17
N SER A 459 14.03 3.21 -32.13
CA SER A 459 15.48 3.42 -32.09
C SER A 459 16.24 2.09 -32.16
N TYR A 460 15.78 1.07 -31.43
CA TYR A 460 16.34 -0.27 -31.46
C TYR A 460 16.18 -0.94 -32.83
N SER A 461 15.02 -0.77 -33.46
CA SER A 461 14.76 -1.31 -34.80
C SER A 461 15.68 -0.70 -35.87
N ILE A 462 15.90 0.62 -35.81
CA ILE A 462 16.85 1.31 -36.69
C ILE A 462 18.28 0.83 -36.43
N LYS A 463 18.68 0.70 -35.15
CA LYS A 463 20.04 0.27 -34.75
C LYS A 463 20.36 -1.16 -35.19
N THR A 464 19.40 -2.07 -35.10
CA THR A 464 19.60 -3.51 -35.36
C THR A 464 19.20 -3.94 -36.77
N GLY A 465 18.50 -3.08 -37.52
CA GLY A 465 17.91 -3.44 -38.82
C GLY A 465 16.71 -4.39 -38.69
N TYR A 466 16.15 -4.53 -37.49
CA TYR A 466 14.97 -5.35 -37.23
C TYR A 466 13.79 -4.93 -38.12
N LYS A 467 13.15 -5.92 -38.75
CA LYS A 467 11.92 -5.74 -39.52
C LYS A 467 10.84 -6.61 -38.90
N PRO A 468 9.72 -6.03 -38.43
CA PRO A 468 8.62 -6.83 -37.88
C PRO A 468 8.08 -7.78 -38.95
N LYS A 469 7.63 -8.97 -38.53
CA LYS A 469 7.04 -9.94 -39.47
C LYS A 469 5.79 -9.35 -40.14
N PRO A 470 5.44 -9.74 -41.38
CA PRO A 470 4.35 -9.12 -42.16
C PRO A 470 2.97 -9.15 -41.49
N ASP A 471 2.78 -10.14 -40.62
CA ASP A 471 1.60 -10.35 -39.81
C ASP A 471 1.56 -9.35 -38.64
N ALA A 472 2.71 -8.82 -38.22
CA ALA A 472 2.95 -7.91 -37.08
C ALA A 472 2.75 -6.42 -37.38
N SER A 473 2.33 -6.06 -38.60
CA SER A 473 2.13 -4.67 -38.99
C SER A 473 0.66 -4.29 -39.10
N SER A 474 0.09 -3.75 -38.02
CA SER A 474 -0.96 -2.73 -38.10
C SER A 474 -0.38 -1.31 -37.94
N LEU A 475 0.94 -1.11 -37.94
CA LEU A 475 1.57 0.18 -37.61
C LEU A 475 2.54 0.69 -38.68
N LEU A 476 2.06 1.67 -39.47
CA LEU A 476 2.81 2.89 -39.87
C LEU A 476 1.98 3.91 -40.69
N ALA A 477 0.65 3.86 -40.68
CA ALA A 477 -0.15 4.82 -41.42
C ALA A 477 -1.44 5.23 -40.70
N THR A 478 -1.34 6.12 -39.72
CA THR A 478 -2.28 7.25 -39.61
C THR A 478 -1.54 8.45 -38.99
N LYS A 479 -1.14 9.38 -39.85
CA LYS A 479 -0.87 10.76 -39.42
C LYS A 479 -2.15 11.31 -38.80
N LYS A 480 -2.19 11.49 -37.48
CA LYS A 480 -3.00 12.56 -36.88
C LYS A 480 -2.06 13.70 -36.53
N GLU A 481 -2.34 14.84 -37.13
CA GLU A 481 -1.59 16.08 -36.97
C GLU A 481 -1.50 16.47 -35.49
N VAL A 482 -0.30 16.86 -35.08
CA VAL A 482 0.02 17.42 -33.77
C VAL A 482 -0.14 18.94 -33.85
N PRO A 483 -1.04 19.59 -33.09
CA PRO A 483 -0.97 21.02 -32.90
C PRO A 483 -0.19 21.35 -31.62
N GLY A 484 0.93 22.04 -31.80
CA GLY A 484 1.41 23.07 -30.86
C GLY A 484 2.25 22.61 -29.67
N LEU A 485 3.58 22.70 -29.83
CA LEU A 485 4.50 22.97 -28.73
C LEU A 485 4.09 24.27 -28.01
N VAL A 486 3.78 24.20 -26.72
CA VAL A 486 3.88 25.36 -25.83
C VAL A 486 4.63 24.94 -24.57
N SER A 487 5.76 25.61 -24.34
CA SER A 487 6.56 25.54 -23.12
C SER A 487 5.75 25.91 -21.88
N PHE A 488 5.82 25.14 -20.80
CA PHE A 488 5.45 25.61 -19.48
C PHE A 488 6.38 25.06 -18.41
N LEU A 489 7.38 25.88 -18.05
CA LEU A 489 7.97 25.89 -16.71
C LEU A 489 7.20 26.88 -15.85
N SER A 490 7.06 26.53 -14.58
CA SER A 490 6.44 27.24 -13.44
C SER A 490 4.91 27.31 -13.44
N HIS A 491 4.27 26.72 -12.42
CA HIS A 491 3.36 27.43 -11.50
C HIS A 491 2.83 26.53 -10.36
N SER A 492 2.72 27.18 -9.20
CA SER A 492 2.18 26.77 -7.90
C SER A 492 0.92 25.89 -7.92
N LEU A 493 0.95 24.86 -7.08
CA LEU A 493 -0.18 24.20 -6.41
C LEU A 493 -1.23 25.25 -5.97
N PHE A 494 -2.34 25.37 -6.69
CA PHE A 494 -3.70 25.76 -6.23
C PHE A 494 -4.60 26.09 -7.43
N GLY A 495 -5.43 25.11 -7.81
CA GLY A 495 -6.67 25.32 -8.56
C GLY A 495 -6.56 25.28 -10.08
N GLY A 496 -7.00 24.16 -10.66
CA GLY A 496 -7.32 24.05 -12.08
C GLY A 496 -7.77 22.64 -12.42
N ASN A 497 -9.06 22.49 -12.74
CA ASN A 497 -9.66 21.24 -13.22
C ASN A 497 -8.92 20.71 -14.45
N LYS A 498 -8.51 19.44 -14.42
CA LYS A 498 -8.24 18.63 -15.60
C LYS A 498 -8.79 17.22 -15.41
N ALA A 499 -9.22 16.64 -16.54
CA ALA A 499 -10.05 15.46 -16.66
C ALA A 499 -9.41 14.18 -16.11
N LYS A 500 -10.28 13.28 -15.61
CA LYS A 500 -9.97 11.89 -15.22
C LYS A 500 -9.23 11.14 -16.33
N MET A 501 -8.09 10.56 -16.00
CA MET A 501 -7.57 9.35 -16.62
C MET A 501 -7.47 8.27 -15.53
N PRO A 502 -8.15 7.12 -15.65
CA PRO A 502 -8.25 6.16 -14.57
C PRO A 502 -7.18 5.07 -14.74
N PHE A 503 -5.92 5.31 -14.38
CA PHE A 503 -4.94 4.22 -14.28
C PHE A 503 -3.91 4.52 -13.19
N SER A 504 -4.23 4.14 -11.94
CA SER A 504 -3.26 4.19 -10.84
C SER A 504 -2.25 3.04 -10.98
N ALA A 505 -1.02 3.29 -10.55
CA ALA A 505 -0.09 2.24 -10.27
C ALA A 505 -0.61 1.51 -9.02
N ALA A 506 -1.03 0.25 -9.16
CA ALA A 506 -1.56 -0.53 -8.05
C ALA A 506 -0.57 -0.52 -6.85
N PRO A 507 -0.91 0.08 -5.69
CA PRO A 507 -0.08 0.02 -4.51
C PRO A 507 -0.04 -1.41 -3.96
N CYS A 508 0.82 -1.67 -2.98
CA CYS A 508 0.94 -2.99 -2.37
C CYS A 508 -0.39 -3.52 -1.76
N THR A 509 -1.41 -2.68 -1.57
CA THR A 509 -2.78 -3.03 -1.12
C THR A 509 -3.71 -3.56 -2.22
N GLU A 510 -3.45 -3.30 -3.51
CA GLU A 510 -4.21 -3.92 -4.62
C GLU A 510 -3.66 -5.29 -5.03
N LEU A 511 -2.45 -5.65 -4.57
CA LEU A 511 -1.83 -6.96 -4.84
C LEU A 511 -2.66 -8.14 -4.30
N SER A 512 -3.49 -7.91 -3.28
CA SER A 512 -4.28 -8.96 -2.64
C SER A 512 -5.60 -9.30 -3.35
N ARG A 513 -6.16 -8.37 -4.14
CA ARG A 513 -7.35 -8.63 -4.96
C ARG A 513 -7.03 -9.36 -6.26
N SER A 514 -5.83 -9.17 -6.82
CA SER A 514 -5.34 -9.95 -7.97
C SER A 514 -5.01 -11.41 -7.66
N LEU A 515 -5.02 -11.80 -6.38
CA LEU A 515 -4.77 -13.16 -5.88
C LEU A 515 -6.05 -14.01 -5.73
N ASN A 516 -7.23 -13.44 -5.96
CA ASN A 516 -8.53 -14.12 -5.82
C ASN A 516 -9.33 -14.13 -7.13
N ILE A 517 -8.72 -14.63 -8.22
CA ILE A 517 -9.46 -15.21 -9.37
C ILE A 517 -8.74 -16.47 -9.81
#